data_AF-A0A6M3MCA5-F1
#
_entry.id   AF-A0A6M3MCA5-F1
#
_cell.length_a   1.000
_cell.length_b   1.000
_cell.length_c   1.000
_cell.angle_alpha   90.00
_cell.angle_beta   90.00
_cell.angle_gamma   90.00
#
_symmetry.space_group_name_H-M   'P 1'
#
loop_
_entity.id
_entity.type
_entity.pdbx_description
1 polymer ?
#
loop_
_entity_poly.entity_id
_entity_poly.type
_entity_poly.pdbx_seq_one_letter_code
_entity_poly.pdbx_strand_id
1 'polypeptide(L)'
;MAEKCPIELKPMAQWVQEEDPKGICRECLLAPVLQWYREELVEKGYSKFAEELSTIARAAEVLPLQLCEAFDKIKGEVEESLRERLEEFDCATQAYEPDDDS
;
A
#
# COMPACT_ATOMS: atom_id res chain seq x y z
N MET A 1 -4.33 19.12 10.15
CA MET A 1 -3.15 19.19 9.26
C MET A 1 -2.62 17.78 9.22
N ALA A 2 -2.65 17.11 8.07
CA ALA A 2 -2.01 15.81 7.94
C ALA A 2 -0.54 15.98 8.35
N GLU A 3 -0.10 15.24 9.37
CA GLU A 3 1.30 15.23 9.72
C GLU A 3 2.06 14.65 8.53
N LYS A 4 3.11 15.36 8.08
CA LYS A 4 3.94 14.87 6.99
C LYS A 4 4.54 13.54 7.41
N CYS A 5 4.60 12.59 6.48
CA CYS A 5 5.21 11.29 6.70
C CYS A 5 6.59 11.42 7.38
N PRO A 6 6.90 10.65 8.45
CA PRO A 6 8.17 10.79 9.18
C PRO A 6 9.37 10.30 8.36
N ILE A 7 9.13 9.69 7.20
CA ILE A 7 10.12 9.20 6.27
C ILE A 7 9.90 9.80 4.88
N GLU A 8 10.89 9.64 3.99
CA GLU A 8 10.71 9.89 2.56
C GLU A 8 9.76 8.83 1.99
N LEU A 9 8.48 9.20 1.83
CA LEU A 9 7.46 8.32 1.25
C LEU A 9 7.82 7.98 -0.20
N LYS A 10 7.99 6.69 -0.48
CA LYS A 10 8.29 6.19 -1.82
C LYS A 10 7.03 5.65 -2.51
N PRO A 11 7.01 5.54 -3.84
CA PRO A 11 6.06 4.67 -4.52
C PRO A 11 6.16 3.25 -3.95
N MET A 12 5.03 2.59 -3.72
CA MET A 12 5.00 1.24 -3.14
C MET A 12 5.76 0.24 -4.01
N ALA A 13 5.69 0.40 -5.34
CA ALA A 13 6.39 -0.45 -6.30
C ALA A 13 7.91 -0.32 -6.18
N GLN A 14 8.41 0.87 -5.85
CA GLN A 14 9.82 1.06 -5.55
C GLN A 14 10.16 0.48 -4.18
N TRP A 15 9.38 0.82 -3.15
CA TRP A 15 9.64 0.41 -1.77
C TRP A 15 9.68 -1.11 -1.61
N VAL A 16 8.75 -1.86 -2.21
CA VAL A 16 8.69 -3.33 -2.05
C VAL A 16 9.94 -4.04 -2.59
N GLN A 17 10.65 -3.43 -3.53
CA GLN A 17 11.83 -4.02 -4.18
C GLN A 17 13.14 -3.73 -3.44
N GLU A 18 13.18 -2.73 -2.54
CA GLU A 18 14.43 -2.42 -1.85
C GLU A 18 14.66 -3.37 -0.68
N GLU A 19 15.93 -3.71 -0.44
CA GLU A 19 16.31 -4.45 0.74
C GLU A 19 15.96 -3.66 2.00
N ASP A 20 15.32 -4.33 2.94
CA ASP A 20 15.03 -3.74 4.22
C ASP A 20 16.26 -3.85 5.14
N PRO A 21 16.82 -2.72 5.64
CA PRO A 21 18.03 -2.75 6.46
C PRO A 21 17.84 -3.48 7.80
N LYS A 22 16.59 -3.65 8.25
CA LYS A 22 16.24 -4.39 9.46
C LYS A 22 15.77 -5.81 9.16
N GLY A 23 15.81 -6.24 7.89
CA GLY A 23 15.38 -7.56 7.46
C GLY A 23 13.86 -7.76 7.50
N ILE A 24 13.07 -6.68 7.54
CA ILE A 24 11.61 -6.77 7.50
C ILE A 24 11.19 -7.29 6.12
N CYS A 25 10.32 -8.30 6.11
CA CYS A 25 9.68 -8.78 4.89
C CYS A 25 8.65 -7.75 4.39
N ARG A 26 9.05 -6.85 3.49
CA ARG A 26 8.16 -5.83 2.91
C ARG A 26 6.96 -6.43 2.20
N GLU A 27 7.17 -7.53 1.46
CA GLU A 27 6.10 -8.27 0.79
C GLU A 27 5.06 -8.83 1.77
N CYS A 28 5.48 -9.20 2.99
CA CYS A 28 4.60 -9.74 4.02
C CYS A 28 3.63 -8.67 4.55
N LEU A 29 3.96 -7.39 4.41
CA LEU A 29 3.08 -6.28 4.77
C LEU A 29 1.99 -6.02 3.72
N LEU A 30 2.09 -6.58 2.51
CA LEU A 30 1.13 -6.28 1.44
C LEU A 30 -0.26 -6.89 1.67
N ALA A 31 -0.38 -7.99 2.41
CA ALA A 31 -1.68 -8.59 2.69
C ALA A 31 -2.60 -7.67 3.51
N PRO A 32 -2.16 -7.10 4.66
CA PRO A 32 -2.96 -6.12 5.38
C PRO A 32 -3.16 -4.82 4.57
N VAL A 33 -2.16 -4.38 3.79
CA VAL A 33 -2.31 -3.20 2.92
C VAL A 33 -3.41 -3.40 1.89
N LEU A 34 -3.41 -4.53 1.19
CA LEU A 34 -4.44 -4.90 0.22
C LEU A 34 -5.83 -4.97 0.85
N GLN A 35 -5.94 -5.52 2.07
CA GLN A 35 -7.23 -5.53 2.77
C GLN A 35 -7.73 -4.10 3.00
N TRP A 36 -6.89 -3.26 3.60
CA TRP A 36 -7.26 -1.89 3.95
C TRP A 36 -7.60 -1.06 2.70
N TYR A 37 -6.79 -1.14 1.64
CA TYR A 37 -7.07 -0.46 0.36
C TYR A 37 -8.44 -0.84 -0.21
N ARG A 38 -8.80 -2.13 -0.19
CA ARG A 38 -10.09 -2.59 -0.72
C ARG A 38 -11.26 -2.03 0.09
N GLU A 39 -11.16 -2.07 1.41
CA GLU A 39 -12.19 -1.55 2.30
C GLU A 39 -12.37 -0.04 2.09
N GLU A 40 -11.28 0.72 2.11
CA GLU A 40 -11.30 2.17 1.92
C GLU A 40 -11.86 2.55 0.52
N LEU A 41 -11.42 1.88 -0.54
CA LEU A 41 -11.91 2.14 -1.90
C LEU A 41 -13.41 1.84 -2.02
N VAL A 42 -13.90 0.74 -1.43
CA VAL A 42 -15.33 0.40 -1.45
C VAL A 42 -16.14 1.45 -0.66
N GLU A 43 -15.68 1.84 0.53
CA GLU A 43 -16.36 2.85 1.35
C GLU A 43 -16.47 4.20 0.65
N LYS A 44 -15.49 4.56 -0.19
CA LYS A 44 -15.48 5.80 -0.97
C LYS A 44 -16.13 5.70 -2.35
N GLY A 45 -16.68 4.54 -2.71
CA GLY A 45 -17.39 4.34 -3.98
C GLY A 45 -16.51 3.98 -5.18
N TYR A 46 -15.24 3.65 -4.94
CA TYR A 46 -14.24 3.20 -5.92
C TYR A 46 -14.18 1.67 -6.06
N SER A 47 -15.33 0.99 -5.97
CA SER A 47 -15.42 -0.48 -5.98
C SER A 47 -14.75 -1.14 -7.19
N LYS A 48 -14.67 -0.44 -8.34
CA LYS A 48 -13.95 -0.92 -9.53
C LYS A 48 -12.47 -1.15 -9.25
N PHE A 49 -11.81 -0.24 -8.54
CA PHE A 49 -10.40 -0.40 -8.16
C PHE A 49 -10.22 -1.51 -7.13
N ALA A 50 -11.15 -1.63 -6.17
CA ALA A 50 -11.13 -2.74 -5.21
C ALA A 50 -11.28 -4.12 -5.89
N GLU A 51 -12.09 -4.22 -6.96
CA GLU A 51 -12.23 -5.42 -7.78
C GLU A 51 -10.97 -5.72 -8.61
N GLU A 52 -10.34 -4.69 -9.18
CA GLU A 52 -9.05 -4.82 -9.89
C GLU A 52 -7.98 -5.39 -8.96
N LEU A 53 -7.82 -4.83 -7.76
CA LEU A 53 -6.92 -5.35 -6.72
C LEU A 53 -7.24 -6.80 -6.34
N SER A 54 -8.52 -7.14 -6.21
CA SER A 54 -8.95 -8.51 -5.89
C SER A 54 -8.65 -9.50 -7.02
N THR A 55 -8.67 -9.04 -8.27
CA THR A 55 -8.32 -9.84 -9.45
C THR A 55 -6.82 -10.11 -9.49
N ILE A 56 -5.99 -9.09 -9.28
CA ILE A 56 -4.53 -9.22 -9.18
C ILE A 56 -4.16 -10.21 -8.08
N ALA A 57 -4.74 -10.05 -6.88
CA ALA A 57 -4.46 -10.91 -5.74
C ALA A 57 -4.93 -12.37 -5.87
N ARG A 58 -5.79 -12.67 -6.86
CA ARG A 58 -6.26 -14.04 -7.16
C ARG A 58 -5.45 -14.72 -8.28
N ALA A 59 -4.57 -13.99 -8.97
CA ALA A 59 -3.73 -14.57 -9.98
C ALA A 59 -2.84 -15.67 -9.37
N ALA A 60 -2.61 -16.76 -10.11
CA ALA A 60 -1.81 -17.89 -9.61
C ALA A 60 -0.36 -17.51 -9.27
N GLU A 61 0.14 -16.44 -9.90
CA GLU A 61 1.42 -15.82 -9.62
C GLU A 61 1.17 -14.35 -9.25
N VAL A 62 0.67 -14.08 -8.05
CA VAL A 62 0.61 -12.70 -7.54
C VAL A 62 2.04 -12.23 -7.35
N LEU A 63 2.49 -11.30 -8.21
CA LEU A 63 3.78 -10.64 -8.02
C LEU A 63 3.58 -9.45 -7.08
N PRO A 64 4.28 -9.38 -5.93
CA PRO A 64 4.25 -8.24 -5.01
C PRO A 64 4.39 -6.89 -5.73
N LEU A 65 5.23 -6.84 -6.76
CA LEU A 65 5.42 -5.69 -7.62
C LEU A 65 4.15 -5.25 -8.35
N GLN A 66 3.43 -6.17 -9.00
CA GLN A 66 2.20 -5.85 -9.74
C GLN A 66 1.13 -5.27 -8.82
N LEU A 67 1.04 -5.80 -7.60
CA LEU A 67 0.10 -5.30 -6.61
C LEU A 67 0.47 -3.87 -6.16
N CYS A 68 1.76 -3.61 -5.94
CA CYS A 68 2.24 -2.29 -5.56
C CYS A 68 2.11 -1.25 -6.68
N GLU A 69 2.35 -1.63 -7.94
CA GLU A 69 2.10 -0.78 -9.11
C GLU A 69 0.63 -0.38 -9.21
N ALA A 70 -0.28 -1.30 -8.88
CA ALA A 70 -1.71 -0.99 -8.84
C ALA A 70 -2.05 0.01 -7.73
N PHE A 71 -1.48 -0.13 -6.52
CA PHE A 71 -1.65 0.88 -5.45
C PHE A 71 -1.18 2.26 -5.88
N ASP A 72 0.01 2.34 -6.51
CA ASP A 72 0.59 3.59 -6.99
C ASP A 72 -0.27 4.25 -8.08
N LYS A 73 -0.79 3.45 -9.02
CA LYS A 73 -1.69 3.93 -10.07
C LYS A 73 -3.01 4.47 -9.50
N ILE A 74 -3.63 3.75 -8.56
CA ILE A 74 -4.92 4.15 -7.96
C ILE A 74 -4.83 5.55 -7.35
N LYS A 75 -3.75 5.87 -6.62
CA LYS A 75 -3.53 7.20 -6.04
C LYS A 75 -3.57 8.33 -7.08
N GLY A 76 -3.16 8.07 -8.33
CA GLY A 76 -3.23 9.01 -9.44
C GLY A 76 -4.62 9.16 -10.08
N GLU A 77 -5.55 8.22 -9.84
CA GLU A 77 -6.88 8.18 -10.47
C GLU A 77 -8.03 8.53 -9.53
N VAL A 78 -7.78 8.61 -8.22
CA VAL A 78 -8.77 9.00 -7.20
C VAL A 78 -8.73 10.49 -6.86
N GLU A 79 -9.80 10.99 -6.22
CA GLU A 79 -9.81 12.36 -5.72
C GLU A 79 -8.74 12.64 -4.66
N GLU A 80 -8.35 13.91 -4.52
CA GLU A 80 -7.26 14.34 -3.63
C GLU A 80 -7.43 13.87 -2.18
N SER A 81 -8.63 13.98 -1.61
CA SER A 81 -8.87 13.56 -0.22
C SER A 81 -8.69 12.06 0.01
N LEU A 82 -8.99 11.23 -1.00
CA LEU A 82 -8.75 9.81 -0.91
C LEU A 82 -7.27 9.51 -1.15
N ARG A 83 -6.65 10.16 -2.13
CA ARG A 83 -5.20 10.05 -2.37
C ARG A 83 -4.39 10.33 -1.11
N GLU A 84 -4.65 11.44 -0.43
CA GLU A 84 -3.97 11.80 0.82
C GLU A 84 -4.10 10.69 1.87
N ARG A 85 -5.30 10.12 2.02
CA ARG A 85 -5.55 9.03 2.98
C ARG A 85 -4.85 7.73 2.60
N LEU A 86 -4.75 7.41 1.30
CA LEU A 86 -3.99 6.27 0.81
C LEU A 86 -2.48 6.48 1.06
N GLU A 87 -1.96 7.69 0.81
CA GLU A 87 -0.56 8.06 1.06
C GLU A 87 -0.21 8.05 2.56
N GLU A 88 -1.15 8.46 3.43
CA GLU A 88 -1.01 8.34 4.89
C GLU A 88 -0.87 6.88 5.33
N PHE A 89 -1.63 5.97 4.71
CA PHE A 89 -1.54 4.54 5.02
C PHE A 89 -0.26 3.90 4.47
N ASP A 90 0.16 4.27 3.26
CA ASP A 90 1.45 3.85 2.71
C ASP A 90 2.60 4.33 3.59
N CYS A 91 2.50 5.56 4.10
CA CYS A 91 3.47 6.08 5.04
C CYS A 91 3.55 5.25 6.32
N ALA A 92 2.43 4.90 6.94
CA ALA A 92 2.41 4.04 8.12
C ALA A 92 3.00 2.65 7.83
N THR A 93 2.77 2.13 6.62
CA THR A 93 3.31 0.84 6.16
C THR A 93 4.83 0.90 5.98
N GLN A 94 5.33 1.95 5.31
CA GLN A 94 6.75 2.12 5.02
C GLN A 94 7.56 2.52 6.26
N ALA A 95 6.93 3.19 7.21
CA ALA A 95 7.53 3.54 8.50
C ALA A 95 7.35 2.45 9.57
N TYR A 96 6.72 1.31 9.22
CA TYR A 96 6.52 0.22 10.16
C TYR A 96 7.86 -0.35 10.61
N GLU A 97 8.05 -0.36 11.93
CA GLU A 97 9.15 -1.04 12.59
C GLU A 97 8.51 -2.02 13.59
N PRO A 98 8.82 -3.33 13.54
CA PRO A 98 8.34 -4.24 14.56
C PRO A 98 8.95 -3.84 15.91
N ASP A 99 8.15 -3.90 16.98
CA ASP A 99 8.66 -3.73 18.33
C ASP A 99 9.71 -4.83 18.59
N ASP A 100 10.90 -4.44 19.04
CA ASP A 100 11.89 -5.39 19.59
C ASP A 100 11.26 -5.99 20.86
N ASP A 101 10.59 -7.13 20.75
CA ASP A 101 10.28 -8.00 21.89
C ASP A 101 11.61 -8.57 22.42
N SER A 102 12.37 -7.74 23.14
CA SER A 102 13.55 -8.13 23.94
C SER A 102 13.14 -8.80 25.25
#